data_AF-A0A9E3QHD6-F1
#
_entry.id   AF-A0A9E3QHD6-F1
#
_cell.length_a   1.000
_cell.length_b   1.000
_cell.length_c   1.000
_cell.angle_alpha   90.00
_cell.angle_beta   90.00
_cell.angle_gamma   90.00
#
_symmetry.space_group_name_H-M   'P 1'
#
loop_
_entity.id
_entity.type
_entity.pdbx_description
1 polymer ?
#
loop_
_entity_poly.entity_id
_entity_poly.type
_entity_poly.pdbx_seq_one_letter_code
_entity_poly.pdbx_strand_id
1 'polypeptide(L)'
;MVNNKPLTFLPPKSLGRALVMGCLGSGLLLLAHLAQGSESSITEKFRSQYPAASARWQEYLSQIHVAGTLKMYQRKASPAESNAWDLSGDIGPGDSLRETRKIELWRQGRMGKLIETVSRERPAQKKGAPQNQKEGAPQNTPGELTICVGPKYSFRSIKKAGEAPVLASFSATKDSDALSSRLLDGFIWAPYWIGRPFREFTSDPSFSIKSASKIDLDGKEMVKVEFSIKPADPHVSLRGGWVIFSPADGWAIRRYELSEEIYSLKTKSKRIREDASYGDIQYDYQSGRLPLPKRVYKRHFNGVSVFEPTVFEVGPVSEREFTLASVGLPELEQPAGQSRTSRLPFWLFGLAAVALVVALVLKYTAARVRRG
;
A
#
# COMPACT_ATOMS: atom_id res chain seq x y z
N MET A 1 -44.51 35.48 -42.59
CA MET A 1 -43.04 35.62 -42.54
C MET A 1 -42.53 34.99 -41.25
N VAL A 2 -41.35 34.35 -41.28
CA VAL A 2 -40.56 33.76 -40.17
C VAL A 2 -41.35 33.15 -39.00
N ASN A 3 -41.46 31.81 -38.99
CA ASN A 3 -42.11 31.05 -37.92
C ASN A 3 -41.05 30.21 -37.17
N ASN A 4 -40.56 30.71 -36.03
CA ASN A 4 -39.51 30.04 -35.25
C ASN A 4 -40.08 28.86 -34.45
N LYS A 5 -39.84 27.63 -34.90
CA LYS A 5 -39.99 26.42 -34.08
C LYS A 5 -38.67 26.08 -33.39
N PRO A 6 -38.65 25.79 -32.07
CA PRO A 6 -37.46 25.27 -31.41
C PRO A 6 -37.15 23.84 -31.88
N LEU A 7 -35.88 23.56 -32.14
CA LEU A 7 -35.38 22.20 -32.42
C LEU A 7 -35.37 21.36 -31.14
N THR A 8 -36.28 20.40 -31.04
CA THR A 8 -36.21 19.33 -30.05
C THR A 8 -35.08 18.37 -30.40
N PHE A 9 -33.99 18.43 -29.63
CA PHE A 9 -32.94 17.41 -29.66
C PHE A 9 -33.46 16.08 -29.07
N LEU A 10 -33.54 15.05 -29.91
CA LEU A 10 -33.71 13.67 -29.46
C LEU A 10 -32.36 13.15 -28.91
N PRO A 11 -32.33 12.45 -27.76
CA PRO A 11 -31.09 11.86 -27.26
C PRO A 11 -30.68 10.67 -28.14
N PRO A 12 -29.39 10.54 -28.51
CA PRO A 12 -28.91 9.40 -29.29
C PRO A 12 -28.91 8.12 -28.44
N LYS A 13 -29.94 7.29 -28.63
CA LYS A 13 -29.88 5.87 -28.23
C LYS A 13 -28.88 5.13 -29.14
N SER A 14 -28.31 4.04 -28.61
CA SER A 14 -27.51 3.02 -29.32
C SER A 14 -26.15 3.40 -29.96
N LEU A 15 -25.25 4.04 -29.19
CA LEU A 15 -23.81 4.13 -29.55
C LEU A 15 -22.86 3.49 -28.50
N GLY A 16 -23.40 2.59 -27.65
CA GLY A 16 -22.70 2.03 -26.48
C GLY A 16 -22.21 0.58 -26.60
N ARG A 17 -22.26 -0.07 -27.78
CA ARG A 17 -21.88 -1.51 -27.93
C ARG A 17 -20.70 -1.81 -28.86
N ALA A 18 -20.27 -0.86 -29.70
CA ALA A 18 -19.19 -1.11 -30.66
C ALA A 18 -17.76 -1.02 -30.08
N LEU A 19 -17.55 -0.27 -28.98
CA LEU A 19 -16.20 -0.03 -28.44
C LEU A 19 -15.68 -1.16 -27.53
N VAL A 20 -16.55 -2.03 -27.00
CA VAL A 20 -16.17 -3.01 -25.96
C VAL A 20 -15.46 -4.25 -26.53
N MET A 21 -15.74 -4.63 -27.78
CA MET A 21 -15.08 -5.80 -28.39
C MET A 21 -13.60 -5.55 -28.75
N GLY A 22 -13.18 -4.29 -28.95
CA GLY A 22 -11.81 -3.96 -29.35
C GLY A 22 -10.75 -4.16 -28.25
N CYS A 23 -11.13 -3.99 -26.98
CA CYS A 23 -10.16 -3.98 -25.86
C CYS A 23 -9.84 -5.37 -25.28
N LEU A 24 -10.70 -6.37 -25.52
CA LEU A 24 -10.59 -7.70 -24.88
C LEU A 24 -9.44 -8.54 -25.44
N GLY A 25 -9.15 -8.44 -26.74
CA GLY A 25 -7.97 -9.09 -27.34
C GLY A 25 -6.65 -8.44 -26.90
N SER A 26 -6.67 -7.12 -26.69
CA SER A 26 -5.49 -6.34 -26.31
C SER A 26 -4.95 -6.69 -24.93
N GLY A 27 -5.82 -6.97 -23.94
CA GLY A 27 -5.41 -7.23 -22.55
C GLY A 27 -4.60 -8.52 -22.37
N LEU A 28 -4.97 -9.60 -23.08
CA LEU A 28 -4.25 -10.88 -23.04
C LEU A 28 -2.92 -10.80 -23.82
N LEU A 29 -2.91 -10.12 -24.97
CA LEU A 29 -1.67 -9.80 -25.69
C LEU A 29 -0.75 -8.88 -24.87
N LEU A 30 -1.31 -7.95 -24.09
CA LEU A 30 -0.55 -7.09 -23.18
C LEU A 30 0.14 -7.94 -22.11
N LEU A 31 -0.57 -8.80 -21.39
CA LEU A 31 0.03 -9.68 -20.37
C LEU A 31 1.13 -10.59 -20.94
N ALA A 32 0.99 -11.06 -22.19
CA ALA A 32 2.04 -11.80 -22.89
C ALA A 32 3.25 -10.94 -23.30
N HIS A 33 3.03 -9.70 -23.77
CA HIS A 33 4.10 -8.75 -24.13
C HIS A 33 4.78 -8.08 -22.93
N LEU A 34 4.14 -8.07 -21.76
CA LEU A 34 4.70 -7.52 -20.53
C LEU A 34 5.82 -8.40 -19.94
N ALA A 35 5.89 -9.68 -20.32
CA ALA A 35 6.88 -10.65 -19.82
C ALA A 35 8.28 -10.56 -20.49
N GLN A 36 8.50 -9.65 -21.44
CA GLN A 36 9.73 -9.60 -22.27
C GLN A 36 10.39 -8.20 -22.38
N GLY A 37 10.06 -7.24 -21.50
CA GLY A 37 10.55 -5.85 -21.60
C GLY A 37 11.28 -5.34 -20.35
N SER A 38 12.24 -4.43 -20.54
CA SER A 38 12.90 -3.71 -19.44
C SER A 38 11.94 -2.78 -18.69
N GLU A 39 12.28 -2.45 -17.44
CA GLU A 39 11.39 -1.79 -16.45
C GLU A 39 10.75 -0.47 -16.91
N SER A 40 11.46 0.35 -17.70
CA SER A 40 10.92 1.59 -18.25
C SER A 40 9.72 1.32 -19.16
N SER A 41 9.84 0.30 -20.01
CA SER A 41 8.91 0.03 -21.10
C SER A 41 7.50 -0.30 -20.63
N ILE A 42 7.31 -0.95 -19.47
CA ILE A 42 5.98 -1.35 -18.99
C ILE A 42 5.15 -0.14 -18.54
N THR A 43 5.79 0.77 -17.82
CA THR A 43 5.11 1.96 -17.28
C THR A 43 4.91 3.01 -18.37
N GLU A 44 5.87 3.10 -19.30
CA GLU A 44 5.74 3.92 -20.50
C GLU A 44 4.67 3.35 -21.45
N LYS A 45 4.57 2.03 -21.64
CA LYS A 45 3.48 1.39 -22.40
C LYS A 45 2.11 1.63 -21.76
N PHE A 46 1.95 1.47 -20.45
CA PHE A 46 0.66 1.77 -19.80
C PHE A 46 0.32 3.27 -19.90
N ARG A 47 1.31 4.15 -19.71
CA ARG A 47 1.13 5.61 -19.88
C ARG A 47 0.83 6.01 -21.32
N SER A 48 1.39 5.34 -22.33
CA SER A 48 1.17 5.66 -23.74
C SER A 48 -0.12 5.05 -24.30
N GLN A 49 -0.50 3.86 -23.84
CA GLN A 49 -1.76 3.21 -24.22
C GLN A 49 -2.98 3.79 -23.48
N TYR A 50 -2.80 4.21 -22.22
CA TYR A 50 -3.89 4.73 -21.37
C TYR A 50 -3.51 6.08 -20.72
N PRO A 51 -3.12 7.11 -21.51
CA PRO A 51 -2.62 8.38 -20.97
C PRO A 51 -3.65 9.10 -20.10
N ALA A 52 -4.93 9.10 -20.50
CA ALA A 52 -5.99 9.71 -19.71
C ALA A 52 -6.24 8.99 -18.37
N ALA A 53 -6.20 7.65 -18.35
CA ALA A 53 -6.33 6.88 -17.12
C ALA A 53 -5.11 7.05 -16.22
N SER A 54 -3.90 7.06 -16.79
CA SER A 54 -2.66 7.27 -16.03
C SER A 54 -2.51 8.70 -15.50
N ALA A 55 -2.93 9.71 -16.27
CA ALA A 55 -2.95 11.10 -15.83
C ALA A 55 -3.93 11.30 -14.67
N ARG A 56 -5.18 10.85 -14.83
CA ARG A 56 -6.18 10.83 -13.75
C ARG A 56 -5.67 10.09 -12.54
N TRP A 57 -5.14 8.87 -12.71
CA TRP A 57 -4.53 8.11 -11.61
C TRP A 57 -3.49 8.96 -10.88
N GLN A 58 -2.52 9.55 -11.57
CA GLN A 58 -1.47 10.38 -10.98
C GLN A 58 -1.98 11.66 -10.30
N GLU A 59 -3.09 12.23 -10.77
CA GLU A 59 -3.79 13.36 -10.19
C GLU A 59 -4.49 12.95 -8.89
N TYR A 60 -5.33 11.90 -8.93
CA TYR A 60 -5.96 11.29 -7.75
C TYR A 60 -4.93 10.79 -6.72
N LEU A 61 -3.75 10.30 -7.14
CA LEU A 61 -2.66 9.90 -6.24
C LEU A 61 -2.06 11.07 -5.42
N SER A 62 -2.25 12.32 -5.85
CA SER A 62 -1.46 13.44 -5.34
C SER A 62 -1.97 14.02 -4.02
N GLN A 63 -3.28 13.92 -3.73
CA GLN A 63 -3.92 14.49 -2.55
C GLN A 63 -5.12 13.63 -2.13
N ILE A 64 -5.00 12.93 -1.00
CA ILE A 64 -5.98 11.93 -0.52
C ILE A 64 -6.23 12.12 0.99
N HIS A 65 -7.50 12.05 1.38
CA HIS A 65 -7.95 11.86 2.76
C HIS A 65 -8.77 10.57 2.87
N VAL A 66 -8.39 9.71 3.82
CA VAL A 66 -9.14 8.49 4.12
C VAL A 66 -9.30 8.36 5.62
N ALA A 67 -10.55 8.38 6.09
CA ALA A 67 -10.90 8.01 7.46
C ALA A 67 -11.73 6.71 7.45
N GLY A 68 -11.51 5.84 8.42
CA GLY A 68 -12.14 4.53 8.45
C GLY A 68 -11.96 3.78 9.76
N THR A 69 -12.52 2.58 9.80
CA THR A 69 -12.34 1.63 10.91
C THR A 69 -11.52 0.43 10.44
N LEU A 70 -10.40 0.17 11.11
CA LEU A 70 -9.64 -1.07 10.98
C LEU A 70 -9.97 -2.00 12.14
N LYS A 71 -10.56 -3.15 11.84
CA LYS A 71 -10.83 -4.24 12.79
C LYS A 71 -9.78 -5.33 12.56
N MET A 72 -9.05 -5.70 13.61
CA MET A 72 -8.05 -6.77 13.59
C MET A 72 -8.51 -7.90 14.50
N TYR A 73 -8.64 -9.08 13.92
CA TYR A 73 -9.05 -10.31 14.57
C TYR A 73 -7.85 -11.23 14.69
N GLN A 74 -7.65 -11.82 15.87
CA GLN A 74 -6.65 -12.85 16.07
C GLN A 74 -7.35 -14.20 16.13
N ARG A 75 -7.06 -15.05 15.15
CA ARG A 75 -7.48 -16.45 15.20
C ARG A 75 -6.71 -17.16 16.30
N LYS A 76 -7.41 -17.83 17.22
CA LYS A 76 -6.77 -18.83 18.08
C LYS A 76 -6.44 -20.02 17.19
N ALA A 77 -5.16 -20.18 16.84
CA ALA A 77 -4.72 -21.32 16.04
C ALA A 77 -4.94 -22.63 16.82
N SER A 78 -6.06 -23.31 16.56
CA SER A 78 -6.22 -24.73 16.87
C SER A 78 -5.26 -25.50 15.98
N PRO A 79 -4.32 -26.30 16.54
CA PRO A 79 -3.36 -27.05 15.72
C PRO A 79 -4.00 -28.07 14.77
N ALA A 80 -5.28 -28.42 14.98
CA ALA A 80 -6.01 -29.42 14.21
C ALA A 80 -6.82 -28.86 13.02
N GLU A 81 -7.05 -27.54 12.95
CA GLU A 81 -7.92 -26.92 11.93
C GLU A 81 -7.18 -26.41 10.68
N SER A 82 -5.85 -26.56 10.60
CA SER A 82 -5.03 -25.90 9.56
C SER A 82 -5.23 -26.38 8.12
N ASN A 83 -6.11 -27.35 7.88
CA ASN A 83 -6.25 -28.02 6.59
C ASN A 83 -7.66 -27.87 5.97
N ALA A 84 -8.62 -27.29 6.69
CA ALA A 84 -9.99 -27.05 6.23
C ALA A 84 -10.30 -25.55 6.23
N TRP A 85 -9.62 -24.80 5.35
CA TRP A 85 -9.86 -23.37 5.19
C TRP A 85 -11.07 -23.12 4.29
N ASP A 86 -12.20 -22.77 4.90
CA ASP A 86 -13.27 -22.12 4.15
C ASP A 86 -12.75 -20.79 3.55
N LEU A 87 -13.06 -20.56 2.28
CA LEU A 87 -12.67 -19.39 1.49
C LEU A 87 -13.79 -18.33 1.44
N SER A 88 -14.90 -18.56 2.14
CA SER A 88 -16.07 -17.66 2.23
C SER A 88 -15.76 -16.21 2.64
N GLY A 89 -14.62 -15.95 3.27
CA GLY A 89 -14.20 -14.60 3.66
C GLY A 89 -14.91 -14.06 4.92
N ASP A 90 -15.68 -14.91 5.59
CA ASP A 90 -16.35 -14.58 6.84
C ASP A 90 -15.44 -14.80 8.06
N ILE A 91 -15.71 -14.01 9.10
CA ILE A 91 -15.03 -14.11 10.40
C ILE A 91 -15.58 -15.35 11.11
N GLY A 92 -14.71 -16.33 11.37
CA GLY A 92 -15.14 -17.62 11.90
C GLY A 92 -15.49 -17.56 13.40
N PRO A 93 -16.24 -18.53 13.93
CA PRO A 93 -16.59 -18.59 15.36
C PRO A 93 -15.37 -18.74 16.30
N GLY A 94 -14.19 -19.08 15.78
CA GLY A 94 -12.92 -19.12 16.51
C GLY A 94 -12.09 -17.82 16.48
N ASP A 95 -12.53 -16.80 15.73
CA ASP A 95 -11.82 -15.53 15.57
C ASP A 95 -12.23 -14.53 16.65
N SER A 96 -11.34 -14.31 17.62
CA SER A 96 -11.52 -13.23 18.60
C SER A 96 -11.16 -11.88 17.98
N LEU A 97 -12.09 -10.93 17.98
CA LEU A 97 -11.78 -9.51 17.75
C LEU A 97 -10.74 -9.10 18.79
N ARG A 98 -9.56 -8.73 18.30
CA ARG A 98 -8.42 -8.36 19.15
C ARG A 98 -8.39 -6.86 19.37
N GLU A 99 -8.63 -6.12 18.30
CA GLU A 99 -8.43 -4.68 18.28
C GLU A 99 -9.35 -4.03 17.25
N THR A 100 -9.96 -2.90 17.61
CA THR A 100 -10.61 -1.99 16.67
C THR A 100 -9.92 -0.65 16.78
N ARG A 101 -9.44 -0.13 15.66
CA ARG A 101 -8.87 1.22 15.55
C ARG A 101 -9.75 2.07 14.65
N LYS A 102 -10.06 3.29 15.07
CA LYS A 102 -10.34 4.36 14.11
C LYS A 102 -9.01 4.77 13.50
N ILE A 103 -8.96 4.86 12.18
CA ILE A 103 -7.77 5.31 11.46
C ILE A 103 -8.15 6.47 10.57
N GLU A 104 -7.35 7.53 10.65
CA GLU A 104 -7.40 8.64 9.72
C GLU A 104 -6.02 8.82 9.08
N LEU A 105 -6.02 8.97 7.76
CA LEU A 105 -4.85 9.22 6.93
C LEU A 105 -5.04 10.47 6.08
N TRP A 106 -4.09 11.39 6.22
CA TRP A 106 -3.93 12.55 5.34
C TRP A 106 -2.65 12.36 4.51
N ARG A 107 -2.73 12.50 3.19
CA ARG A 107 -1.57 12.36 2.28
C ARG A 107 -1.52 13.45 1.22
N GLN A 108 -0.38 14.13 1.12
CA GLN A 108 -0.06 15.07 0.04
C GLN A 108 1.29 14.73 -0.61
N GLY A 109 1.27 14.29 -1.87
CA GLY A 109 2.47 14.12 -2.70
C GLY A 109 2.76 12.70 -3.21
N ARG A 110 3.71 12.65 -4.16
CA ARG A 110 3.88 11.54 -5.12
C ARG A 110 4.61 10.31 -4.60
N MET A 111 5.41 10.42 -3.54
CA MET A 111 6.14 9.30 -2.94
C MET A 111 6.15 9.41 -1.42
N GLY A 112 5.87 8.30 -0.76
CA GLY A 112 5.94 8.14 0.69
C GLY A 112 6.14 6.65 1.02
N LYS A 113 7.09 6.41 1.91
CA LYS A 113 7.28 5.19 2.72
C LYS A 113 6.88 5.61 4.16
N LEU A 114 6.39 4.72 5.05
CA LEU A 114 6.07 5.07 6.47
C LEU A 114 6.13 3.84 7.42
N ILE A 115 6.70 3.80 8.67
CA ILE A 115 7.02 2.65 9.63
C ILE A 115 6.06 2.56 10.84
N GLU A 116 5.90 1.35 11.39
CA GLU A 116 4.90 0.95 12.39
C GLU A 116 5.39 0.91 13.84
N THR A 117 4.50 1.19 14.80
CA THR A 117 4.63 0.73 16.19
C THR A 117 3.27 0.32 16.75
N VAL A 118 3.02 -0.99 16.86
CA VAL A 118 1.77 -1.57 17.37
C VAL A 118 1.63 -1.30 18.88
N SER A 119 0.56 -0.61 19.30
CA SER A 119 0.11 -0.73 20.69
C SER A 119 -0.52 -2.11 20.86
N ARG A 120 -0.09 -2.84 21.89
CA ARG A 120 -0.30 -4.30 21.96
C ARG A 120 -0.85 -4.67 23.33
N GLU A 121 -2.13 -4.97 23.41
CA GLU A 121 -2.65 -5.64 24.60
C GLU A 121 -2.09 -7.06 24.72
N ARG A 122 -1.72 -7.41 25.96
CA ARG A 122 -1.49 -8.79 26.37
C ARG A 122 -2.86 -9.40 26.70
N PRO A 123 -3.29 -10.50 26.05
CA PRO A 123 -4.39 -11.28 26.60
C PRO A 123 -4.00 -11.76 28.00
N ALA A 124 -4.93 -11.65 28.96
CA ALA A 124 -4.67 -12.02 30.34
C ALA A 124 -4.19 -13.48 30.42
N GLN A 125 -2.94 -13.67 30.88
CA GLN A 125 -2.34 -14.98 31.01
C GLN A 125 -3.00 -15.70 32.19
N LYS A 126 -3.94 -16.62 31.92
CA LYS A 126 -4.53 -17.51 32.93
C LYS A 126 -3.44 -18.40 33.54
N LYS A 127 -2.74 -17.90 34.57
CA LYS A 127 -2.06 -18.76 35.54
C LYS A 127 -3.13 -19.47 36.35
N GLY A 128 -3.10 -20.81 36.37
CA GLY A 128 -4.02 -21.60 37.17
C GLY A 128 -3.77 -21.40 38.67
N ALA A 129 -4.74 -20.78 39.33
CA ALA A 129 -4.96 -20.72 40.77
C ALA A 129 -6.40 -20.23 41.00
N PRO A 130 -7.07 -20.58 42.12
CA PRO A 130 -8.54 -20.55 42.20
C PRO A 130 -9.16 -19.14 42.23
N GLN A 131 -10.44 -19.11 41.85
CA GLN A 131 -11.24 -17.89 41.74
C GLN A 131 -11.39 -17.17 43.08
N ASN A 132 -10.82 -15.97 43.17
CA ASN A 132 -11.50 -14.86 43.83
C ASN A 132 -11.97 -13.89 42.74
N GLN A 133 -13.22 -13.43 42.86
CA GLN A 133 -13.79 -12.44 41.95
C GLN A 133 -12.95 -11.15 42.05
N LYS A 134 -12.13 -10.90 41.03
CA LYS A 134 -11.40 -9.64 40.87
C LYS A 134 -12.13 -8.81 39.83
N GLU A 135 -12.28 -7.53 40.14
CA GLU A 135 -13.12 -6.57 39.40
C GLU A 135 -12.83 -6.56 37.90
N GLY A 136 -13.86 -6.20 37.13
CA GLY A 136 -13.95 -6.43 35.70
C GLY A 136 -12.67 -6.08 34.94
N ALA A 137 -12.22 -7.02 34.10
CA ALA A 137 -11.15 -6.73 33.14
C ALA A 137 -11.53 -5.48 32.33
N PRO A 138 -10.59 -4.52 32.15
CA PRO A 138 -10.89 -3.27 31.48
C PRO A 138 -11.47 -3.56 30.09
N GLN A 139 -12.62 -2.98 29.79
CA GLN A 139 -13.22 -3.11 28.46
C GLN A 139 -12.29 -2.46 27.44
N ASN A 140 -11.96 -3.20 26.37
CA ASN A 140 -11.12 -2.76 25.26
C ASN A 140 -11.72 -1.53 24.57
N THR A 141 -11.43 -0.34 25.11
CA THR A 141 -11.93 0.91 24.57
C THR A 141 -11.12 1.25 23.32
N PRO A 142 -11.77 1.39 22.14
CA PRO A 142 -11.05 1.50 20.89
C PRO A 142 -10.15 2.75 20.86
N GLY A 143 -8.88 2.53 20.55
CA GLY A 143 -7.92 3.60 20.32
C GLY A 143 -8.12 4.24 18.95
N GLU A 144 -7.93 5.55 18.90
CA GLU A 144 -7.81 6.33 17.67
C GLU A 144 -6.33 6.42 17.28
N LEU A 145 -6.05 6.20 16.00
CA LEU A 145 -4.73 6.24 15.40
C LEU A 145 -4.76 7.20 14.21
N THR A 146 -4.17 8.39 14.37
CA THR A 146 -3.99 9.32 13.25
C THR A 146 -2.60 9.16 12.66
N ILE A 147 -2.53 9.11 11.34
CA ILE A 147 -1.29 9.12 10.57
C ILE A 147 -1.36 10.29 9.59
N CYS A 148 -0.38 11.18 9.67
CA CYS A 148 -0.25 12.32 8.76
C CYS A 148 1.03 12.18 7.94
N VAL A 149 0.90 12.30 6.61
CA VAL A 149 2.01 12.37 5.67
C VAL A 149 1.96 13.70 4.93
N GLY A 150 2.50 14.73 5.60
CA GLY A 150 2.50 16.11 5.13
C GLY A 150 3.74 16.50 4.31
N PRO A 151 3.72 17.68 3.66
CA PRO A 151 4.82 18.15 2.83
C PRO A 151 6.06 18.59 3.63
N LYS A 152 5.87 19.00 4.89
CA LYS A 152 6.90 19.53 5.81
C LYS A 152 7.41 18.48 6.80
N TYR A 153 6.52 17.66 7.33
CA TYR A 153 6.81 16.57 8.25
C TYR A 153 5.72 15.49 8.15
N SER A 154 6.02 14.30 8.65
CA SER A 154 5.06 13.23 8.90
C SER A 154 4.98 12.96 10.40
N PHE A 155 3.82 12.55 10.89
CA PHE A 155 3.66 12.18 12.29
C PHE A 155 2.61 11.10 12.47
N ARG A 156 2.64 10.51 13.66
CA ARG A 156 1.67 9.52 14.12
C ARG A 156 1.26 9.82 15.55
N SER A 157 -0.04 9.91 15.80
CA SER A 157 -0.59 10.05 17.15
C SER A 157 -1.40 8.81 17.53
N ILE A 158 -1.50 8.56 18.84
CA ILE A 158 -2.37 7.54 19.42
C ILE A 158 -3.18 8.23 20.51
N LYS A 159 -4.49 8.04 20.50
CA LYS A 159 -5.42 8.59 21.50
C LYS A 159 -6.28 7.46 22.03
N LYS A 160 -6.19 7.18 23.34
CA LYS A 160 -7.10 6.23 23.99
C LYS A 160 -8.42 6.93 24.31
N ALA A 161 -9.49 6.16 24.51
CA ALA A 161 -10.78 6.73 24.90
C ALA A 161 -10.66 7.49 26.22
N GLY A 162 -11.13 8.75 26.26
CA GLY A 162 -11.04 9.62 27.43
C GLY A 162 -9.66 10.25 27.69
N GLU A 163 -8.62 9.87 26.94
CA GLU A 163 -7.28 10.48 27.04
C GLU A 163 -7.06 11.56 25.97
N ALA A 164 -6.10 12.46 26.24
CA ALA A 164 -5.55 13.34 25.22
C ALA A 164 -4.75 12.53 24.17
N PRO A 165 -4.66 13.01 22.92
CA PRO A 165 -3.79 12.41 21.92
C PRO A 165 -2.32 12.51 22.36
N VAL A 166 -1.54 11.46 22.08
CA VAL A 166 -0.10 11.39 22.37
C VAL A 166 0.66 11.15 21.07
N LEU A 167 1.73 11.93 20.87
CA LEU A 167 2.64 11.76 19.74
C LEU A 167 3.42 10.44 19.87
N ALA A 168 3.24 9.54 18.92
CA ALA A 168 3.87 8.21 18.89
C ALA A 168 5.08 8.14 17.96
N SER A 169 5.09 8.88 16.85
CA SER A 169 6.29 9.14 16.04
C SER A 169 6.19 10.50 15.34
N PHE A 170 7.34 11.09 15.02
CA PHE A 170 7.47 12.33 14.27
C PHE A 170 8.71 12.26 13.37
N SER A 171 8.57 12.73 12.14
CA SER A 171 9.65 12.79 11.15
C SER A 171 9.64 14.11 10.40
N ALA A 172 10.73 14.87 10.54
CA ALA A 172 10.97 16.09 9.76
C ALA A 172 11.55 15.82 8.36
N THR A 173 11.84 14.56 8.02
CA THR A 173 12.31 14.18 6.68
C THR A 173 11.21 13.40 5.95
N LYS A 174 11.26 13.39 4.61
CA LYS A 174 10.29 12.62 3.80
C LYS A 174 10.52 11.10 3.83
N ASP A 175 11.56 10.64 4.54
CA ASP A 175 12.10 9.28 4.43
C ASP A 175 12.10 8.47 5.73
N SER A 176 11.97 9.06 6.93
CA SER A 176 12.35 8.36 8.18
C SER A 176 11.32 7.42 8.79
N ASP A 177 10.25 7.10 8.07
CA ASP A 177 9.29 6.06 8.40
C ASP A 177 9.12 5.19 7.10
N ALA A 178 9.06 3.83 7.13
CA ALA A 178 8.94 2.93 5.93
C ALA A 178 8.01 1.63 5.86
N LEU A 179 7.48 1.04 6.96
CA LEU A 179 6.56 -0.13 7.06
C LEU A 179 5.02 0.06 7.33
N SER A 180 4.53 0.91 8.27
CA SER A 180 3.10 1.11 8.58
C SER A 180 2.21 1.62 7.47
N SER A 181 2.68 2.52 6.58
CA SER A 181 1.83 2.92 5.46
C SER A 181 1.46 1.67 4.69
N ARG A 182 2.31 0.64 4.59
CA ARG A 182 1.99 -0.64 3.92
C ARG A 182 0.69 -1.32 4.40
N LEU A 183 0.24 -1.09 5.64
CA LEU A 183 -1.10 -1.49 6.05
C LEU A 183 -2.15 -0.63 5.33
N LEU A 184 -2.09 0.70 5.51
CA LEU A 184 -3.02 1.67 4.89
C LEU A 184 -2.92 1.76 3.37
N ASP A 185 -1.75 1.97 2.79
CA ASP A 185 -1.39 1.69 1.38
C ASP A 185 -1.95 0.35 0.93
N GLY A 186 -1.84 -0.71 1.73
CA GLY A 186 -2.42 -2.00 1.41
C GLY A 186 -3.96 -1.99 1.33
N PHE A 187 -4.63 -1.08 2.02
CA PHE A 187 -6.09 -0.91 2.00
C PHE A 187 -6.55 0.14 0.96
N ILE A 188 -5.79 1.22 0.78
CA ILE A 188 -6.06 2.35 -0.13
C ILE A 188 -5.68 1.98 -1.56
N TRP A 189 -4.52 1.35 -1.74
CA TRP A 189 -4.07 0.76 -3.00
C TRP A 189 -4.49 -0.69 -3.15
N ALA A 190 -5.39 -1.22 -2.31
CA ALA A 190 -5.97 -2.55 -2.47
C ALA A 190 -6.29 -2.93 -3.94
N PRO A 191 -6.87 -2.05 -4.80
CA PRO A 191 -7.09 -2.35 -6.22
C PRO A 191 -5.84 -2.65 -7.05
N TYR A 192 -4.63 -2.37 -6.55
CA TYR A 192 -3.36 -2.61 -7.25
C TYR A 192 -2.25 -3.11 -6.31
N TRP A 193 -2.56 -3.63 -5.12
CA TRP A 193 -1.58 -3.93 -4.06
C TRP A 193 -1.84 -5.27 -3.35
N ILE A 194 -0.85 -6.15 -3.40
CA ILE A 194 -0.82 -7.47 -2.75
C ILE A 194 0.48 -7.64 -1.95
N GLY A 195 0.53 -7.07 -0.75
CA GLY A 195 1.75 -6.96 0.07
C GLY A 195 2.73 -5.87 -0.39
N ARG A 196 2.98 -5.77 -1.70
CA ARG A 196 3.56 -4.61 -2.42
C ARG A 196 2.70 -4.30 -3.67
N PRO A 197 2.90 -3.19 -4.42
CA PRO A 197 2.18 -2.94 -5.67
C PRO A 197 2.29 -4.14 -6.63
N PHE A 198 1.21 -4.53 -7.31
CA PHE A 198 1.22 -5.65 -8.25
C PHE A 198 2.30 -5.47 -9.33
N ARG A 199 2.50 -4.22 -9.77
CA ARG A 199 3.57 -3.80 -10.68
C ARG A 199 4.96 -4.27 -10.22
N GLU A 200 5.30 -4.12 -8.94
CA GLU A 200 6.62 -4.52 -8.41
C GLU A 200 6.86 -6.03 -8.48
N PHE A 201 5.80 -6.84 -8.49
CA PHE A 201 5.94 -8.27 -8.81
C PHE A 201 6.14 -8.48 -10.30
N THR A 202 5.37 -7.83 -11.17
CA THR A 202 5.51 -8.01 -12.63
C THR A 202 6.84 -7.50 -13.21
N SER A 203 7.55 -6.61 -12.49
CA SER A 203 8.90 -6.15 -12.85
C SER A 203 10.02 -7.04 -12.30
N ASP A 204 9.72 -8.00 -11.44
CA ASP A 204 10.69 -8.95 -10.90
C ASP A 204 11.05 -9.98 -12.00
N PRO A 205 12.33 -10.14 -12.39
CA PRO A 205 12.71 -11.09 -13.45
C PRO A 205 12.39 -12.56 -13.13
N SER A 206 12.09 -12.87 -11.86
CA SER A 206 11.67 -14.20 -11.43
C SER A 206 10.15 -14.44 -11.47
N PHE A 207 9.36 -13.41 -11.80
CA PHE A 207 7.91 -13.48 -11.96
C PHE A 207 7.53 -14.14 -13.29
N SER A 208 6.58 -15.07 -13.23
CA SER A 208 6.06 -15.77 -14.38
C SER A 208 4.56 -16.00 -14.24
N ILE A 209 3.80 -15.58 -15.25
CA ILE A 209 2.37 -15.92 -15.39
C ILE A 209 2.28 -17.39 -15.81
N LYS A 210 1.55 -18.19 -15.02
CA LYS A 210 1.26 -19.60 -15.30
C LYS A 210 0.02 -19.76 -16.19
N SER A 211 -1.03 -19.00 -15.88
CA SER A 211 -2.30 -19.05 -16.59
C SER A 211 -3.01 -17.70 -16.49
N ALA A 212 -3.85 -17.40 -17.48
CA ALA A 212 -4.80 -16.30 -17.42
C ALA A 212 -6.12 -16.80 -18.01
N SER A 213 -7.21 -16.72 -17.24
CA SER A 213 -8.52 -17.24 -17.62
C SER A 213 -9.62 -16.22 -17.35
N LYS A 214 -10.65 -16.24 -18.21
CA LYS A 214 -11.90 -15.55 -17.94
C LYS A 214 -12.70 -16.34 -16.90
N ILE A 215 -13.29 -15.66 -15.95
CA ILE A 215 -14.25 -16.23 -14.98
C ILE A 215 -15.47 -15.32 -14.88
N ASP A 216 -16.63 -15.88 -14.55
CA ASP A 216 -17.73 -15.08 -14.02
C ASP A 216 -17.58 -14.99 -12.49
N LEU A 217 -17.73 -13.79 -11.95
CA LEU A 217 -17.80 -13.57 -10.51
C LEU A 217 -18.89 -12.54 -10.23
N ASP A 218 -19.92 -12.95 -9.48
CA ASP A 218 -21.09 -12.15 -9.16
C ASP A 218 -21.83 -11.61 -10.42
N GLY A 219 -21.87 -12.39 -11.51
CA GLY A 219 -22.51 -12.00 -12.78
C GLY A 219 -21.71 -10.97 -13.60
N LYS A 220 -20.41 -10.83 -13.32
CA LYS A 220 -19.48 -9.96 -14.04
C LYS A 220 -18.32 -10.77 -14.60
N GLU A 221 -17.94 -10.49 -15.86
CA GLU A 221 -16.71 -11.03 -16.45
C GLU A 221 -15.48 -10.44 -15.75
N MET A 222 -14.64 -11.33 -15.21
CA MET A 222 -13.37 -11.02 -14.57
C MET A 222 -12.23 -11.82 -15.22
N VAL A 223 -10.98 -11.44 -14.92
CA VAL A 223 -9.79 -12.18 -15.36
C VAL A 223 -9.03 -12.71 -14.14
N LYS A 224 -8.95 -14.04 -13.99
CA LYS A 224 -8.06 -14.70 -13.02
C LYS A 224 -6.69 -14.89 -13.65
N VAL A 225 -5.64 -14.37 -13.02
CA VAL A 225 -4.24 -14.56 -13.40
C VAL A 225 -3.55 -15.38 -12.32
N GLU A 226 -3.01 -16.54 -12.68
CA GLU A 226 -2.20 -17.38 -11.79
C GLU A 226 -0.73 -17.16 -12.11
N PHE A 227 0.10 -17.06 -11.08
CA PHE A 227 1.50 -16.67 -11.23
C PHE A 227 2.41 -17.43 -10.25
N SER A 228 3.70 -17.41 -10.55
CA SER A 228 4.76 -17.86 -9.66
C SER A 228 5.93 -16.89 -9.67
N ILE A 229 6.68 -16.90 -8.58
CA ILE A 229 7.87 -16.09 -8.37
C ILE A 229 8.96 -17.02 -7.83
N LYS A 230 10.17 -16.93 -8.38
CA LYS A 230 11.35 -17.59 -7.84
C LYS A 230 12.21 -16.55 -7.11
N PRO A 231 11.81 -16.07 -5.90
CA PRO A 231 12.47 -14.96 -5.24
C PRO A 231 13.98 -15.18 -5.14
N ALA A 232 14.73 -14.22 -5.66
CA ALA A 232 16.19 -14.19 -5.61
C ALA A 232 16.70 -13.93 -4.18
N ASP A 233 15.95 -13.16 -3.39
CA ASP A 233 16.21 -12.92 -1.98
C ASP A 233 15.54 -14.03 -1.13
N PRO A 234 16.30 -14.83 -0.35
CA PRO A 234 15.75 -15.86 0.53
C PRO A 234 14.86 -15.31 1.66
N HIS A 235 14.82 -14.00 1.88
CA HIS A 235 13.93 -13.33 2.84
C HIS A 235 12.57 -12.94 2.25
N VAL A 236 12.36 -13.07 0.93
CA VAL A 236 11.04 -12.83 0.30
C VAL A 236 10.21 -14.12 0.39
N SER A 237 9.09 -14.05 1.11
CA SER A 237 8.20 -15.21 1.32
C SER A 237 7.39 -15.58 0.07
N LEU A 238 7.01 -14.63 -0.79
CA LEU A 238 6.06 -14.91 -1.87
C LEU A 238 6.62 -15.85 -2.95
N ARG A 239 5.98 -17.01 -3.13
CA ARG A 239 6.29 -18.02 -4.16
C ARG A 239 5.35 -17.97 -5.36
N GLY A 240 4.18 -17.35 -5.23
CA GLY A 240 3.18 -17.27 -6.29
C GLY A 240 1.77 -17.11 -5.73
N GLY A 241 0.78 -17.45 -6.55
CA GLY A 241 -0.62 -17.37 -6.16
C GLY A 241 -1.52 -17.07 -7.35
N TRP A 242 -2.67 -16.46 -7.08
CA TRP A 242 -3.57 -15.95 -8.10
C TRP A 242 -4.18 -14.61 -7.72
N VAL A 243 -4.54 -13.82 -8.73
CA VAL A 243 -5.23 -12.53 -8.59
C VAL A 243 -6.39 -12.47 -9.58
N ILE A 244 -7.56 -12.05 -9.11
CA ILE A 244 -8.74 -11.78 -9.94
C ILE A 244 -8.85 -10.27 -10.15
N PHE A 245 -8.78 -9.84 -11.40
CA PHE A 245 -8.93 -8.46 -11.82
C PHE A 245 -10.32 -8.22 -12.45
N SER A 246 -10.88 -7.02 -12.30
CA SER A 246 -12.04 -6.59 -13.07
C SER A 246 -11.63 -5.65 -14.21
N PRO A 247 -11.71 -6.07 -15.49
CA PRO A 247 -11.43 -5.19 -16.63
C PRO A 247 -12.40 -4.00 -16.71
N ALA A 248 -13.67 -4.21 -16.34
CA ALA A 248 -14.70 -3.17 -16.32
C ALA A 248 -14.39 -2.06 -15.30
N ASP A 249 -13.76 -2.41 -14.19
CA ASP A 249 -13.40 -1.49 -13.10
C ASP A 249 -11.95 -0.97 -13.25
N GLY A 250 -11.41 -0.86 -14.48
CA GLY A 250 -10.06 -0.35 -14.71
C GLY A 250 -8.95 -1.26 -14.17
N TRP A 251 -9.15 -2.58 -14.29
CA TRP A 251 -8.23 -3.64 -13.82
C TRP A 251 -7.97 -3.61 -12.31
N ALA A 252 -8.95 -3.18 -11.52
CA ALA A 252 -8.89 -3.29 -10.06
C ALA A 252 -8.88 -4.76 -9.61
N ILE A 253 -8.03 -5.08 -8.64
CA ILE A 253 -8.00 -6.37 -7.94
C ILE A 253 -9.29 -6.54 -7.14
N ARG A 254 -10.03 -7.62 -7.39
CA ARG A 254 -11.25 -7.99 -6.66
C ARG A 254 -10.94 -8.99 -5.55
N ARG A 255 -10.19 -10.05 -5.88
CA ARG A 255 -9.77 -11.10 -4.95
C ARG A 255 -8.35 -11.54 -5.25
N TYR A 256 -7.65 -12.06 -4.26
CA TYR A 256 -6.34 -12.68 -4.45
C TYR A 256 -6.07 -13.77 -3.41
N GLU A 257 -5.17 -14.68 -3.76
CA GLU A 257 -4.57 -15.65 -2.84
C GLU A 257 -3.08 -15.76 -3.14
N LEU A 258 -2.25 -15.74 -2.10
CA LEU A 258 -0.80 -15.66 -2.18
C LEU A 258 -0.19 -16.83 -1.40
N SER A 259 0.66 -17.61 -2.06
CA SER A 259 1.44 -18.68 -1.45
C SER A 259 2.74 -18.11 -0.89
N GLU A 260 2.87 -18.11 0.44
CA GLU A 260 4.02 -17.55 1.16
C GLU A 260 4.83 -18.63 1.90
N GLU A 261 6.15 -18.65 1.72
CA GLU A 261 7.08 -19.48 2.49
C GLU A 261 7.64 -18.67 3.67
N ILE A 262 7.18 -18.96 4.89
CA ILE A 262 7.56 -18.19 6.08
C ILE A 262 8.86 -18.73 6.71
N TYR A 263 9.97 -18.00 6.56
CA TYR A 263 11.24 -18.37 7.21
C TYR A 263 11.23 -18.11 8.72
N SER A 264 11.36 -19.17 9.52
CA SER A 264 11.38 -19.09 10.98
C SER A 264 12.79 -18.84 11.52
N LEU A 265 13.11 -17.56 11.81
CA LEU A 265 14.37 -17.16 12.44
C LEU A 265 14.68 -17.93 13.74
N LYS A 266 13.64 -18.28 14.53
CA LYS A 266 13.81 -18.99 15.81
C LYS A 266 14.30 -20.43 15.65
N THR A 267 13.90 -21.11 14.58
CA THR A 267 14.25 -22.52 14.36
C THR A 267 15.38 -22.70 13.34
N LYS A 268 15.84 -21.60 12.70
CA LYS A 268 16.80 -21.60 11.57
C LYS A 268 16.42 -22.55 10.43
N SER A 269 15.16 -22.94 10.36
CA SER A 269 14.65 -23.94 9.43
C SER A 269 13.55 -23.34 8.57
N LYS A 270 13.60 -23.68 7.28
CA LYS A 270 12.48 -23.49 6.37
C LYS A 270 11.35 -24.42 6.83
N ARG A 271 10.42 -23.88 7.61
CA ARG A 271 9.08 -24.46 7.68
C ARG A 271 8.35 -23.95 6.46
N ILE A 272 8.26 -24.80 5.43
CA ILE A 272 7.28 -24.62 4.36
C ILE A 272 5.92 -24.83 5.02
N ARG A 273 5.38 -23.74 5.55
CA ARG A 273 3.97 -23.64 5.88
C ARG A 273 3.36 -23.02 4.64
N GLU A 274 2.54 -23.77 3.93
CA GLU A 274 1.74 -23.26 2.82
C GLU A 274 0.57 -22.43 3.39
N ASP A 275 0.91 -21.38 4.14
CA ASP A 275 -0.05 -20.43 4.69
C ASP A 275 -0.43 -19.46 3.55
N ALA A 276 -1.70 -19.51 3.13
CA ALA A 276 -2.21 -18.70 2.04
C ALA A 276 -2.76 -17.35 2.53
N SER A 277 -2.04 -16.25 2.25
CA SER A 277 -2.55 -14.89 2.45
C SER A 277 -3.63 -14.61 1.42
N TYR A 278 -4.84 -14.28 1.87
CA TYR A 278 -6.01 -14.07 1.01
C TYR A 278 -6.55 -12.65 1.18
N GLY A 279 -7.09 -12.07 0.12
CA GLY A 279 -7.83 -10.81 0.19
C GLY A 279 -9.06 -10.79 -0.69
N ASP A 280 -10.10 -10.12 -0.20
CA ASP A 280 -11.35 -9.79 -0.92
C ASP A 280 -11.60 -8.29 -0.78
N ILE A 281 -11.94 -7.63 -1.88
CA ILE A 281 -12.07 -6.18 -1.95
C ILE A 281 -13.40 -5.81 -2.61
N GLN A 282 -14.24 -5.15 -1.81
CA GLN A 282 -15.49 -4.57 -2.24
C GLN A 282 -15.24 -3.09 -2.53
N TYR A 283 -15.78 -2.61 -3.65
CA TYR A 283 -15.64 -1.21 -4.09
C TYR A 283 -16.96 -0.47 -4.02
N ASP A 284 -16.89 0.83 -3.75
CA ASP A 284 -17.95 1.79 -4.05
C ASP A 284 -17.71 2.36 -5.45
N TYR A 285 -18.79 2.48 -6.22
CA TYR A 285 -18.79 2.89 -7.62
C TYR A 285 -19.57 4.18 -7.80
N GLN A 286 -19.13 5.23 -7.12
CA GLN A 286 -19.66 6.57 -7.33
C GLN A 286 -19.39 6.99 -8.78
N SER A 287 -20.46 7.39 -9.48
CA SER A 287 -20.52 7.45 -10.94
C SER A 287 -19.32 8.17 -11.58
N GLY A 288 -18.53 7.41 -12.36
CA GLY A 288 -17.42 7.95 -13.17
C GLY A 288 -16.08 8.13 -12.44
N ARG A 289 -15.97 7.74 -11.16
CA ARG A 289 -14.72 7.78 -10.38
C ARG A 289 -13.95 6.46 -10.45
N LEU A 290 -12.70 6.48 -9.99
CA LEU A 290 -11.91 5.27 -9.73
C LEU A 290 -12.64 4.37 -8.71
N PRO A 291 -12.46 3.03 -8.76
CA PRO A 291 -13.06 2.13 -7.80
C PRO A 291 -12.44 2.38 -6.41
N LEU A 292 -13.19 3.03 -5.52
CA LEU A 292 -12.74 3.32 -4.16
C LEU A 292 -13.07 2.13 -3.26
N PRO A 293 -12.11 1.59 -2.48
CA PRO A 293 -12.39 0.48 -1.57
C PRO A 293 -13.49 0.86 -0.58
N LYS A 294 -14.56 0.06 -0.52
CA LYS A 294 -15.65 0.14 0.48
C LYS A 294 -15.41 -0.79 1.66
N ARG A 295 -14.83 -1.96 1.39
CA ARG A 295 -14.37 -2.91 2.41
C ARG A 295 -13.18 -3.68 1.85
N VAL A 296 -12.11 -3.77 2.63
CA VAL A 296 -10.94 -4.58 2.29
C VAL A 296 -10.76 -5.64 3.38
N TYR A 297 -10.97 -6.89 3.01
CA TYR A 297 -10.74 -8.05 3.85
C TYR A 297 -9.35 -8.64 3.53
N LYS A 298 -8.55 -8.93 4.56
CA LYS A 298 -7.24 -9.58 4.43
C LYS A 298 -7.01 -10.64 5.49
N ARG A 299 -6.95 -11.91 5.07
CA ARG A 299 -6.49 -13.03 5.90
C ARG A 299 -4.97 -13.17 5.76
N HIS A 300 -4.31 -13.33 6.89
CA HIS A 300 -2.85 -13.50 7.02
C HIS A 300 -2.54 -14.60 8.04
N PHE A 301 -1.31 -15.12 8.07
CA PHE A 301 -0.95 -16.33 8.86
C PHE A 301 -1.31 -16.27 10.36
N ASN A 302 -1.40 -15.07 10.94
CA ASN A 302 -1.69 -14.83 12.35
C ASN A 302 -3.05 -14.14 12.64
N GLY A 303 -3.96 -14.06 11.67
CA GLY A 303 -5.27 -13.42 11.87
C GLY A 303 -5.94 -12.87 10.61
N VAL A 304 -6.88 -11.95 10.84
CA VAL A 304 -7.68 -11.29 9.81
C VAL A 304 -7.70 -9.78 10.09
N SER A 305 -7.50 -8.98 9.05
CA SER A 305 -7.69 -7.52 9.09
C SER A 305 -8.85 -7.14 8.16
N VAL A 306 -9.79 -6.36 8.66
CA VAL A 306 -10.90 -5.81 7.89
C VAL A 306 -10.86 -4.29 7.99
N PHE A 307 -10.70 -3.61 6.86
CA PHE A 307 -10.75 -2.16 6.78
C PHE A 307 -12.04 -1.70 6.09
N GLU A 308 -12.77 -0.82 6.76
CA GLU A 308 -14.03 -0.24 6.31
C GLU A 308 -13.90 1.29 6.36
N PRO A 309 -13.53 1.96 5.26
CA PRO A 309 -13.49 3.42 5.21
C PRO A 309 -14.88 4.02 5.35
N THR A 310 -14.96 5.06 6.18
CA THR A 310 -16.17 5.86 6.43
C THR A 310 -16.14 7.16 5.62
N VAL A 311 -14.95 7.68 5.33
CA VAL A 311 -14.69 8.83 4.47
C VAL A 311 -13.56 8.45 3.51
N PHE A 312 -13.77 8.65 2.22
CA PHE A 312 -12.72 8.49 1.21
C PHE A 312 -12.84 9.66 0.23
N GLU A 313 -12.09 10.72 0.52
CA GLU A 313 -12.09 11.96 -0.25
C GLU A 313 -10.78 12.07 -1.04
N VAL A 314 -10.90 12.47 -2.30
CA VAL A 314 -9.75 12.69 -3.17
C VAL A 314 -9.88 14.06 -3.81
N GLY A 315 -8.85 14.87 -3.64
CA GLY A 315 -8.88 16.30 -3.93
C GLY A 315 -7.95 17.08 -3.00
N PRO A 316 -7.84 18.40 -3.18
CA PRO A 316 -6.91 19.24 -2.44
C PRO A 316 -7.28 19.34 -0.96
N VAL A 317 -6.51 18.65 -0.12
CA VAL A 317 -6.49 18.84 1.33
C VAL A 317 -5.69 20.10 1.68
N SER A 318 -6.22 20.91 2.61
CA SER A 318 -5.55 22.10 3.15
C SER A 318 -4.25 21.75 3.89
N GLU A 319 -3.18 22.54 3.70
CA GLU A 319 -1.92 22.34 4.46
C GLU A 319 -2.13 22.38 5.99
N ARG A 320 -3.22 22.99 6.46
CA ARG A 320 -3.57 23.07 7.90
C ARG A 320 -3.92 21.70 8.49
N GLU A 321 -4.48 20.77 7.71
CA GLU A 321 -4.82 19.43 8.20
C GLU A 321 -3.57 18.60 8.52
N PHE A 322 -2.43 18.93 7.90
CA PHE A 322 -1.16 18.21 8.06
C PHE A 322 -0.33 18.68 9.26
N THR A 323 -0.96 19.27 10.26
CA THR A 323 -0.32 19.88 11.44
C THR A 323 -0.50 19.01 12.69
N LEU A 324 0.35 19.15 13.70
CA LEU A 324 0.11 18.56 15.02
C LEU A 324 -1.11 19.23 15.68
N ALA A 325 -1.31 20.52 15.43
CA ALA A 325 -2.46 21.27 15.90
C ALA A 325 -3.81 20.71 15.40
N SER A 326 -3.91 20.19 14.18
CA SER A 326 -5.16 19.60 13.65
C SER A 326 -5.63 18.38 14.46
N VAL A 327 -4.69 17.64 15.07
CA VAL A 327 -4.96 16.50 15.95
C VAL A 327 -4.94 16.86 17.44
N GLY A 328 -4.92 18.15 17.79
CA GLY A 328 -4.89 18.61 19.18
C GLY A 328 -3.56 18.37 19.92
N LEU A 329 -2.46 18.17 19.18
CA LEU A 329 -1.10 18.15 19.72
C LEU A 329 -0.46 19.55 19.59
N PRO A 330 0.46 19.94 20.50
CA PRO A 330 1.22 21.17 20.32
C PRO A 330 2.12 21.04 19.09
N GLU A 331 2.25 22.13 18.31
CA GLU A 331 3.31 22.20 17.30
C GLU A 331 4.67 22.08 17.98
N LEU A 332 5.46 21.11 17.51
CA LEU A 332 6.88 21.11 17.81
C LEU A 332 7.51 22.26 17.05
N GLU A 333 8.14 23.20 17.76
CA GLU A 333 9.09 24.11 17.13
C GLU A 333 10.11 23.27 16.37
N GLN A 334 10.04 23.31 15.03
CA GLN A 334 11.06 22.66 14.22
C GLN A 334 12.39 23.29 14.62
N PRO A 335 13.36 22.51 15.13
CA PRO A 335 14.62 23.08 15.58
C PRO A 335 15.21 23.86 14.40
N ALA A 336 15.34 25.18 14.58
CA ALA A 336 15.58 26.11 13.49
C ALA A 336 16.90 25.77 12.80
N GLY A 337 16.81 25.09 11.64
CA GLY A 337 17.97 24.53 10.97
C GLY A 337 18.42 23.14 11.48
N GLN A 338 17.49 22.19 11.68
CA GLN A 338 17.84 20.76 11.59
C GLN A 338 18.60 20.56 10.27
N SER A 339 19.91 20.33 10.38
CA SER A 339 20.82 20.88 9.38
C SER A 339 20.55 20.34 7.98
N ARG A 340 20.53 21.23 6.97
CA ARG A 340 20.83 20.83 5.58
C ARG A 340 22.11 20.00 5.67
N THR A 341 22.03 18.71 5.36
CA THR A 341 23.15 17.76 5.49
C THR A 341 24.39 18.43 4.92
N SER A 342 25.31 18.82 5.81
CA SER A 342 26.27 19.86 5.46
C SER A 342 27.02 19.40 4.22
N ARG A 343 26.98 20.18 3.14
CA ARG A 343 27.71 19.84 1.90
C ARG A 343 29.21 20.07 2.06
N LEU A 344 29.65 20.60 3.21
CA LEU A 344 31.03 20.89 3.55
C LEU A 344 31.96 19.67 3.38
N PRO A 345 31.66 18.44 3.85
CA PRO A 345 32.55 17.30 3.67
C PRO A 345 32.73 16.93 2.19
N PHE A 346 31.67 16.99 1.38
CA PHE A 346 31.76 16.76 -0.06
C PHE A 346 32.59 17.83 -0.77
N TRP A 347 32.42 19.11 -0.39
CA TRP A 347 33.26 20.20 -0.88
C TRP A 347 34.73 20.05 -0.47
N LEU A 348 35.00 19.69 0.78
CA LEU A 348 36.36 19.44 1.29
C LEU A 348 37.01 18.24 0.58
N PHE A 349 36.28 17.16 0.33
CA PHE A 349 36.77 16.04 -0.49
C PHE A 349 37.07 16.46 -1.94
N GLY A 350 36.19 17.26 -2.56
CA GLY A 350 36.41 17.80 -3.91
C GLY A 350 37.66 18.69 -3.97
N LEU A 351 37.84 19.60 -3.01
CA LEU A 351 39.02 20.45 -2.90
C LEU A 351 40.29 19.64 -2.64
N ALA A 352 40.25 18.62 -1.79
CA ALA A 352 41.38 17.73 -1.53
C ALA A 352 41.78 16.93 -2.79
N ALA A 353 40.80 16.46 -3.59
CA ALA A 353 41.07 15.79 -4.86
C ALA A 353 41.73 16.73 -5.89
N VAL A 354 41.25 17.98 -6.00
CA VAL A 354 41.87 19.00 -6.87
C VAL A 354 43.30 19.31 -6.41
N ALA A 355 43.52 19.51 -5.11
CA ALA A 355 44.85 19.76 -4.56
C ALA A 355 45.83 18.61 -4.83
N LEU A 356 45.38 17.36 -4.73
CA LEU A 356 46.17 16.17 -5.06
C LEU A 356 46.57 16.15 -6.55
N VAL A 357 45.66 16.45 -7.46
CA VAL A 357 45.95 16.54 -8.90
C VAL A 357 46.98 17.65 -9.18
N VAL A 358 46.83 18.83 -8.59
CA VAL A 358 47.79 19.94 -8.72
C VAL A 358 49.17 19.52 -8.19
N ALA A 359 49.24 18.87 -7.03
CA ALA A 359 50.50 18.38 -6.46
C ALA A 359 51.20 17.35 -7.36
N LEU A 360 50.44 16.44 -7.99
CA LEU A 360 50.97 15.47 -8.95
C LEU A 360 51.52 16.15 -10.22
N VAL A 361 50.81 17.15 -10.77
CA VAL A 361 51.26 17.93 -11.93
C VAL A 361 52.55 18.68 -11.60
N LEU A 362 52.61 19.38 -10.47
CA LEU A 362 53.82 20.11 -10.03
C LEU A 362 55.00 19.17 -9.79
N LYS A 363 54.77 17.99 -9.20
CA LYS A 363 55.82 16.96 -9.02
C LYS A 363 56.34 16.46 -10.37
N TYR A 364 55.45 16.25 -11.35
CA TYR A 364 55.82 15.82 -12.69
C TYR A 364 56.62 16.88 -13.46
N THR A 365 56.21 18.15 -13.44
CA THR A 365 56.95 19.22 -14.11
C THR A 365 58.32 19.45 -13.47
N ALA A 366 58.41 19.47 -12.13
CA ALA A 366 59.69 19.59 -11.42
C ALA A 366 60.66 18.43 -11.70
N ALA A 367 60.14 17.20 -11.82
CA ALA A 367 60.95 16.03 -12.20
C ALA A 367 61.46 16.09 -13.65
N ARG A 368 60.72 16.74 -14.55
CA ARG A 368 61.13 16.94 -15.95
C ARG A 368 62.20 18.02 -16.07
N VAL A 369 62.08 19.14 -15.34
CA VAL A 369 63.08 20.23 -15.32
C VAL A 369 64.44 19.78 -14.77
N ARG A 370 64.49 18.78 -13.88
CA ARG A 370 65.76 18.24 -13.36
C ARG A 370 66.48 17.24 -14.29
N ARG A 371 65.91 16.92 -15.46
CA ARG A 371 66.45 15.90 -16.39
C ARG A 371 66.88 16.47 -17.75
N GLY A 372 66.64 17.76 -18.00
CA GLY A 372 67.16 18.52 -19.13
C GLY A 372 68.06 19.62 -18.62
#